data_AF-A0A1Z5KUZ0-F1
#
_entry.id   AF-A0A1Z5KUZ0-F1
#
_cell.length_a   1.000
_cell.length_b   1.000
_cell.length_c   1.000
_cell.angle_alpha   90.00
_cell.angle_beta   90.00
_cell.angle_gamma   90.00
#
_symmetry.space_group_name_H-M   'P 1'
#
loop_
_entity.id
_entity.type
_entity.pdbx_description
1 polymer ?
#
loop_
_entity_poly.entity_id
_entity_poly.type
_entity_poly.pdbx_seq_one_letter_code
_entity_poly.pdbx_strand_id
1 'polypeptide(L)'
;MHCFQAHQHITALLFYFVCLWITTLGRCPNKCLCDDESLRVVCDATSLDVVPITLNPGLKELNLVNNHIKSIMSSFSVYNRLTYLDVSNNQLVTLGRSNFLAQKELKVLLLHRNMISQLENGTFDGLGELETLFLNDNYIEDIPPDVFAPLVKLEKLDLSRNHLTKFNDFAFRGLGKLKTLLLRDNKFVTIPSKAFVPLKGLLSLDIGMNSFANIPEEAFVNLKELSQLSLDGCGFRTIQVGAFKTLSQLRVLHLHDNDLEEVPTRTFQDIPKLEVLNLGHNKFPRLRSKAFQYLKYLRTVEISGSLTLEAIDRGAFSENADIESVVMTHNPNFNHIDPAAFEALVQLKHINLRGNAFRRFEASLLDWDELKSLDLRDNPLVCNCSALWLWRLLKDRNATTSPMTPETSLIRCGGGPSGLQEKLLRDLSEGDLGCYDADIRRQIIIGVVAAAAVSFAVIVLLGVRFRERVAVVLKSKWGSGSKEPQYHKTNGEDVDTTISHQVAHQPLKMVPVTEL
;
A
#
# COMPACT_ATOMS: atom_id res chain seq x y z
N MET A 1 -66.80 25.13 70.88
CA MET A 1 -66.94 25.93 69.64
C MET A 1 -65.53 26.21 69.15
N HIS A 2 -64.86 25.28 68.48
CA HIS A 2 -64.97 24.93 67.06
C HIS A 2 -64.70 26.10 66.09
N CYS A 3 -63.67 25.86 65.26
CA CYS A 3 -63.37 26.43 63.94
C CYS A 3 -62.83 27.86 63.90
N PHE A 4 -61.51 28.00 63.85
CA PHE A 4 -60.77 28.20 62.58
C PHE A 4 -59.28 28.34 62.90
N GLN A 5 -58.58 27.21 63.04
CA GLN A 5 -57.12 27.15 63.14
C GLN A 5 -56.63 26.22 62.04
N ALA A 6 -56.85 26.65 60.78
CA ALA A 6 -56.51 25.87 59.59
C ALA A 6 -56.12 26.81 58.44
N HIS A 7 -55.15 27.70 58.66
CA HIS A 7 -54.60 28.52 57.57
C HIS A 7 -53.07 28.74 57.58
N GLN A 8 -52.35 28.31 58.62
CA GLN A 8 -50.88 28.42 58.65
C GLN A 8 -50.13 27.12 58.32
N HIS A 9 -50.79 25.96 58.33
CA HIS A 9 -50.16 24.70 57.95
C HIS A 9 -50.27 24.39 56.45
N ILE A 10 -51.26 24.94 55.74
CA ILE A 10 -51.48 24.64 54.31
C ILE A 10 -50.47 25.38 53.43
N THR A 11 -50.08 26.61 53.77
CA THR A 11 -49.04 27.36 53.04
C THR A 11 -47.64 26.79 53.30
N ALA A 12 -47.36 26.33 54.52
CA ALA A 12 -46.11 25.64 54.85
C ALA A 12 -46.02 24.26 54.20
N LEU A 13 -47.13 23.49 54.15
CA LEU A 13 -47.17 22.21 53.42
C LEU A 13 -47.14 22.40 51.90
N LEU A 14 -47.72 23.46 51.34
CA LEU A 14 -47.58 23.78 49.91
C LEU A 14 -46.15 24.19 49.57
N PHE A 15 -45.46 24.93 50.44
CA PHE A 15 -44.03 25.22 50.25
C PHE A 15 -43.15 23.96 50.40
N TYR A 16 -43.50 23.07 51.33
CA TYR A 16 -42.82 21.78 51.47
C TYR A 16 -43.12 20.81 50.32
N PHE A 17 -44.34 20.79 49.79
CA PHE A 17 -44.71 19.96 48.62
C PHE A 17 -44.14 20.50 47.32
N VAL A 18 -44.06 21.84 47.16
CA VAL A 18 -43.38 22.45 46.01
C VAL A 18 -41.87 22.19 46.09
N CYS A 19 -41.26 22.20 47.28
CA CYS A 19 -39.84 21.82 47.45
C CYS A 19 -39.58 20.31 47.34
N LEU A 20 -40.56 19.44 47.61
CA LEU A 20 -40.44 17.98 47.43
C LEU A 20 -40.65 17.53 45.96
N TRP A 21 -41.10 18.45 45.09
CA TRP A 21 -41.31 18.22 43.66
C TRP A 21 -40.48 19.16 42.78
N ILE A 22 -39.47 19.84 43.34
CA ILE A 22 -38.36 20.33 42.53
C ILE A 22 -37.51 19.10 42.23
N THR A 23 -37.90 18.34 41.21
CA THR A 23 -36.93 17.63 40.40
C THR A 23 -35.86 18.67 40.08
N THR A 24 -34.63 18.44 40.53
CA THR A 24 -33.48 19.30 40.25
C THR A 24 -33.21 19.26 38.75
N LEU A 25 -34.04 19.94 37.96
CA LEU A 25 -33.80 20.24 36.56
C LEU A 25 -32.60 21.16 36.56
N GLY A 26 -31.44 20.58 36.26
CA GLY A 26 -30.22 21.34 36.04
C GLY A 26 -30.50 22.43 35.00
N ARG A 27 -30.03 23.65 35.24
CA ARG A 27 -30.20 24.72 34.25
C ARG A 27 -29.30 24.40 33.05
N CYS A 28 -29.93 24.06 31.93
CA CYS A 28 -29.25 23.87 30.66
C CYS A 28 -28.58 25.19 30.23
N PRO A 29 -27.26 25.21 29.96
CA PRO A 29 -26.57 26.41 29.50
C PRO A 29 -27.12 26.89 28.15
N ASN A 30 -27.00 28.20 27.91
CA ASN A 30 -27.40 28.78 26.63
C ASN A 30 -26.64 28.11 25.47
N LYS A 31 -27.37 27.75 24.41
CA LYS A 31 -26.88 27.06 23.20
C LYS A 31 -26.49 25.59 23.38
N CYS A 32 -26.59 25.03 24.58
CA CYS A 32 -26.51 23.59 24.77
C CYS A 32 -27.86 22.92 24.48
N LEU A 33 -27.81 21.70 23.97
CA LEU A 33 -28.94 20.79 23.87
C LEU A 33 -28.90 19.84 25.06
N CYS A 34 -29.87 19.94 25.97
CA CYS A 34 -30.00 19.06 27.13
C CYS A 34 -31.24 18.19 26.98
N ASP A 35 -31.04 16.87 27.05
CA ASP A 35 -32.09 15.86 27.02
C ASP A 35 -32.05 15.06 28.33
N ASP A 36 -33.01 15.32 29.21
CA ASP A 36 -33.14 14.65 30.50
C ASP A 36 -33.77 13.24 30.39
N GLU A 37 -34.39 12.89 29.27
CA GLU A 37 -34.93 11.54 29.04
C GLU A 37 -33.80 10.58 28.65
N SER A 38 -32.97 10.98 27.68
CA SER A 38 -31.80 10.19 27.28
C SER A 38 -30.57 10.41 28.17
N LEU A 39 -30.63 11.37 29.10
CA LEU A 39 -29.53 11.75 30.00
C LEU A 39 -28.27 12.14 29.21
N ARG A 40 -28.47 12.97 28.18
CA ARG A 40 -27.45 13.44 27.24
C ARG A 40 -27.43 14.95 27.14
N VAL A 41 -26.23 15.53 27.15
CA VAL A 41 -26.02 16.95 26.92
C VAL A 41 -24.99 17.16 25.82
N VAL A 42 -25.31 18.03 24.87
CA VAL A 42 -24.42 18.43 23.76
C VAL A 42 -24.25 19.94 23.75
N CYS A 43 -23.02 20.40 23.90
CA CYS A 43 -22.62 21.80 23.84
C CYS A 43 -21.49 21.95 22.82
N ASP A 44 -21.81 21.89 21.53
CA ASP A 44 -20.84 22.02 20.45
C ASP A 44 -20.69 23.48 20.01
N ALA A 45 -19.45 23.99 19.97
CA ALA A 45 -19.14 25.35 19.49
C ALA A 45 -19.94 26.45 20.23
N THR A 46 -20.14 26.26 21.54
CA THR A 46 -20.94 27.15 22.38
C THR A 46 -20.12 28.24 23.10
N SER A 47 -18.80 28.28 22.88
CA SER A 47 -17.86 29.21 23.52
C SER A 47 -17.79 29.05 25.04
N LEU A 48 -17.90 27.84 25.57
CA LEU A 48 -17.75 27.57 27.00
C LEU A 48 -16.27 27.69 27.43
N ASP A 49 -16.00 28.44 28.49
CA ASP A 49 -14.64 28.55 29.09
C ASP A 49 -14.42 27.54 30.24
N VAL A 50 -15.50 27.01 30.79
CA VAL A 50 -15.50 26.06 31.92
C VAL A 50 -16.55 24.97 31.70
N VAL A 51 -16.31 23.81 32.30
CA VAL A 51 -17.30 22.73 32.34
C VAL A 51 -18.51 23.19 33.18
N PRO A 52 -19.74 23.19 32.64
CA PRO A 52 -20.93 23.53 33.43
C PRO A 52 -21.09 22.52 34.57
N ILE A 53 -21.32 22.98 35.81
CA ILE A 53 -21.56 22.11 37.00
C ILE A 53 -23.03 22.04 37.44
N THR A 54 -23.91 22.75 36.72
CA THR A 54 -25.34 22.90 37.04
C THR A 54 -26.23 21.97 36.22
N LEU A 55 -25.66 21.01 35.48
CA LEU A 55 -26.43 20.05 34.69
C LEU A 55 -27.00 18.95 35.60
N ASN A 56 -27.85 18.10 35.03
CA ASN A 56 -28.40 16.92 35.70
C ASN A 56 -27.28 16.03 36.27
N PRO A 57 -27.21 15.76 37.60
CA PRO A 57 -26.18 14.90 38.18
C PRO A 57 -26.23 13.44 37.69
N GLY A 58 -27.38 12.98 37.20
CA GLY A 58 -27.58 11.64 36.65
C GLY A 58 -27.15 11.48 35.20
N LEU A 59 -26.50 12.48 34.61
CA LEU A 59 -26.09 12.50 33.21
C LEU A 59 -25.20 11.30 32.83
N LYS A 60 -25.45 10.72 31.65
CA LYS A 60 -24.67 9.61 31.09
C LYS A 60 -23.74 10.04 29.98
N GLU A 61 -24.18 10.96 29.12
CA GLU A 61 -23.39 11.45 27.99
C GLU A 61 -23.21 12.97 28.08
N LEU A 62 -21.95 13.42 28.06
CA LEU A 62 -21.62 14.84 28.03
C LEU A 62 -20.65 15.12 26.87
N ASN A 63 -21.11 15.93 25.91
CA ASN A 63 -20.31 16.39 24.78
C ASN A 63 -20.09 17.91 24.89
N LEU A 64 -18.83 18.31 24.96
CA LEU A 64 -18.35 19.68 25.12
C LEU A 64 -17.35 20.06 24.01
N VAL A 65 -17.51 19.49 22.82
CA VAL A 65 -16.58 19.64 21.70
C VAL A 65 -16.52 21.09 21.19
N ASN A 66 -15.36 21.51 20.66
CA ASN A 66 -15.16 22.82 20.01
C ASN A 66 -15.43 24.02 20.95
N ASN A 67 -15.01 23.96 22.22
CA ASN A 67 -15.15 25.07 23.16
C ASN A 67 -13.79 25.69 23.54
N HIS A 68 -13.76 26.48 24.61
CA HIS A 68 -12.58 27.19 25.11
C HIS A 68 -12.22 26.73 26.53
N ILE A 69 -12.57 25.49 26.88
CA ILE A 69 -12.38 24.97 28.24
C ILE A 69 -10.89 24.79 28.52
N LYS A 70 -10.40 25.43 29.59
CA LYS A 70 -8.98 25.44 29.96
C LYS A 70 -8.62 24.46 31.09
N SER A 71 -9.61 24.07 31.89
CA SER A 71 -9.42 23.19 33.04
C SER A 71 -10.68 22.38 33.33
N ILE A 72 -10.49 21.17 33.87
CA ILE A 72 -11.54 20.26 34.32
C ILE A 72 -11.56 20.11 35.86
N MET A 73 -10.78 20.91 36.59
CA MET A 73 -10.57 20.73 38.03
C MET A 73 -11.88 20.58 38.80
N SER A 74 -12.03 19.41 39.45
CA SER A 74 -13.19 19.00 40.26
C SER A 74 -14.56 19.12 39.58
N SER A 75 -14.62 19.42 38.28
CA SER A 75 -15.86 19.77 37.59
C SER A 75 -16.75 18.54 37.36
N PHE A 76 -16.14 17.36 37.27
CA PHE A 76 -16.87 16.11 37.05
C PHE A 76 -17.30 15.42 38.34
N SER A 77 -16.93 15.92 39.53
CA SER A 77 -17.32 15.30 40.81
C SER A 77 -18.84 15.14 41.00
N VAL A 78 -19.64 15.99 40.34
CA VAL A 78 -21.10 15.97 40.35
C VAL A 78 -21.68 14.93 39.38
N TYR A 79 -20.96 14.55 38.33
CA TYR A 79 -21.42 13.70 37.23
C TYR A 79 -20.89 12.27 37.37
N ASN A 80 -21.36 11.56 38.40
CA ASN A 80 -20.86 10.24 38.78
C ASN A 80 -21.37 9.08 37.90
N ARG A 81 -22.39 9.32 37.06
CA ARG A 81 -22.99 8.33 36.15
C ARG A 81 -22.57 8.49 34.69
N LEU A 82 -21.58 9.33 34.40
CA LEU A 82 -21.08 9.50 33.05
C LEU A 82 -20.51 8.19 32.52
N THR A 83 -21.01 7.77 31.36
CA THR A 83 -20.48 6.66 30.56
C THR A 83 -19.69 7.16 29.35
N TYR A 84 -20.00 8.36 28.86
CA TYR A 84 -19.34 9.01 27.73
C TYR A 84 -19.04 10.47 28.04
N LEU A 85 -17.77 10.87 27.86
CA LEU A 85 -17.33 12.25 28.01
C LEU A 85 -16.44 12.65 26.83
N ASP A 86 -16.86 13.68 26.12
CA ASP A 86 -16.11 14.29 25.03
C ASP A 86 -15.81 15.75 25.34
N VAL A 87 -14.54 16.05 25.52
CA VAL A 87 -13.98 17.40 25.74
C VAL A 87 -12.89 17.68 24.71
N SER A 88 -13.02 17.08 23.52
CA SER A 88 -12.09 17.28 22.41
C SER A 88 -12.18 18.68 21.80
N ASN A 89 -11.14 19.10 21.09
CA ASN A 89 -11.02 20.43 20.50
C ASN A 89 -11.29 21.58 21.49
N ASN A 90 -10.55 21.58 22.59
CA ASN A 90 -10.62 22.57 23.66
C ASN A 90 -9.20 23.10 23.99
N GLN A 91 -9.04 23.79 25.11
CA GLN A 91 -7.80 24.44 25.52
C GLN A 91 -7.20 23.84 26.80
N LEU A 92 -7.46 22.55 27.06
CA LEU A 92 -6.96 21.88 28.26
C LEU A 92 -5.44 21.77 28.23
N VAL A 93 -4.77 22.32 29.24
CA VAL A 93 -3.29 22.25 29.37
C VAL A 93 -2.86 21.09 30.28
N THR A 94 -3.67 20.76 31.28
CA THR A 94 -3.46 19.63 32.19
C THR A 94 -4.79 19.04 32.60
N LEU A 95 -4.76 17.75 32.92
CA LEU A 95 -5.91 17.03 33.47
C LEU A 95 -5.93 17.05 35.00
N GLY A 96 -4.79 17.35 35.65
CA GLY A 96 -4.61 17.31 37.11
C GLY A 96 -4.81 15.91 37.72
N ARG A 97 -4.59 15.80 39.03
CA ARG A 97 -4.75 14.53 39.77
C ARG A 97 -6.17 14.36 40.27
N SER A 98 -6.67 13.12 40.22
CA SER A 98 -7.91 12.70 40.88
C SER A 98 -9.17 13.45 40.42
N ASN A 99 -9.12 14.18 39.30
CA ASN A 99 -10.28 14.87 38.74
C ASN A 99 -11.34 13.91 38.17
N PHE A 100 -10.97 12.64 37.95
CA PHE A 100 -11.87 11.57 37.50
C PHE A 100 -12.24 10.56 38.59
N LEU A 101 -11.94 10.83 39.86
CA LEU A 101 -12.09 9.85 40.96
C LEU A 101 -13.52 9.33 41.11
N ALA A 102 -14.52 10.16 40.78
CA ALA A 102 -15.94 9.85 40.87
C ALA A 102 -16.50 9.13 39.62
N GLN A 103 -15.76 9.10 38.51
CA GLN A 103 -16.21 8.59 37.20
C GLN A 103 -16.08 7.07 37.11
N LYS A 104 -16.78 6.36 38.00
CA LYS A 104 -16.71 4.89 38.13
C LYS A 104 -17.39 4.14 36.98
N GLU A 105 -18.24 4.79 36.20
CA GLU A 105 -18.99 4.19 35.08
C GLU A 105 -18.47 4.64 33.70
N LEU A 106 -17.45 5.50 33.66
CA LEU A 106 -16.99 6.12 32.41
C LEU A 106 -16.29 5.09 31.53
N LYS A 107 -16.80 4.93 30.30
CA LYS A 107 -16.30 3.98 29.29
C LYS A 107 -15.50 4.65 28.18
N VAL A 108 -15.90 5.86 27.79
CA VAL A 108 -15.28 6.60 26.69
C VAL A 108 -14.89 7.99 27.17
N LEU A 109 -13.61 8.31 27.02
CA LEU A 109 -13.04 9.63 27.33
C LEU A 109 -12.27 10.15 26.11
N LEU A 110 -12.79 11.22 25.50
CA LEU A 110 -12.18 11.86 24.34
C LEU A 110 -11.58 13.20 24.73
N LEU A 111 -10.25 13.30 24.63
CA LEU A 111 -9.43 14.45 25.01
C LEU A 111 -8.55 14.96 23.86
N HIS A 112 -8.78 14.46 22.64
CA HIS A 112 -7.96 14.80 21.50
C HIS A 112 -8.09 16.27 21.06
N ARG A 113 -7.07 16.80 20.39
CA ARG A 113 -7.02 18.21 19.96
C ARG A 113 -7.15 19.17 21.15
N ASN A 114 -6.35 18.95 22.18
CA ASN A 114 -6.21 19.88 23.30
C ASN A 114 -4.75 20.37 23.37
N MET A 115 -4.35 20.99 24.48
CA MET A 115 -2.99 21.48 24.70
C MET A 115 -2.28 20.73 25.83
N ILE A 116 -2.65 19.46 26.07
CA ILE A 116 -2.13 18.68 27.19
C ILE A 116 -0.66 18.37 26.94
N SER A 117 0.22 18.85 27.80
CA SER A 117 1.66 18.63 27.67
C SER A 117 2.23 17.60 28.64
N GLN A 118 1.52 17.35 29.76
CA GLN A 118 1.97 16.46 30.82
C GLN A 118 0.81 15.63 31.36
N LEU A 119 1.13 14.38 31.70
CA LEU A 119 0.29 13.51 32.50
C LEU A 119 0.97 13.31 33.85
N GLU A 120 0.18 13.18 34.91
CA GLU A 120 0.67 12.95 36.25
C GLU A 120 0.15 11.62 36.81
N ASN A 121 0.87 11.01 37.74
CA ASN A 121 0.35 9.86 38.47
C ASN A 121 -0.93 10.25 39.21
N GLY A 122 -1.96 9.41 39.07
CA GLY A 122 -3.31 9.67 39.59
C GLY A 122 -4.20 10.51 38.67
N THR A 123 -3.74 10.87 37.46
CA THR A 123 -4.58 11.57 36.46
C THR A 123 -5.84 10.76 36.14
N PHE A 124 -5.70 9.45 35.94
CA PHE A 124 -6.79 8.56 35.52
C PHE A 124 -7.38 7.73 36.66
N ASP A 125 -7.13 8.11 37.91
CA ASP A 125 -7.72 7.41 39.07
C ASP A 125 -9.24 7.51 39.03
N GLY A 126 -9.92 6.39 39.28
CA GLY A 126 -11.37 6.27 39.22
C GLY A 126 -11.91 5.63 37.94
N LEU A 127 -11.15 5.68 36.84
CA LEU A 127 -11.55 5.25 35.50
C LEU A 127 -11.40 3.73 35.25
N GLY A 128 -11.81 2.91 36.21
CA GLY A 128 -11.65 1.44 36.14
C GLY A 128 -12.50 0.75 35.06
N GLU A 129 -13.56 1.41 34.61
CA GLU A 129 -14.48 0.94 33.55
C GLU A 129 -14.14 1.50 32.15
N LEU A 130 -13.07 2.30 32.03
CA LEU A 130 -12.74 2.95 30.77
C LEU A 130 -12.30 1.93 29.73
N GLU A 131 -12.93 1.96 28.57
CA GLU A 131 -12.69 1.08 27.42
C GLU A 131 -11.93 1.82 26.31
N THR A 132 -12.18 3.12 26.13
CA THR A 132 -11.55 3.96 25.09
C THR A 132 -11.04 5.28 25.66
N LEU A 133 -9.77 5.59 25.38
CA LEU A 133 -9.10 6.84 25.74
C LEU A 133 -8.37 7.44 24.54
N PHE A 134 -8.79 8.63 24.11
CA PHE A 134 -8.12 9.37 23.03
C PHE A 134 -7.42 10.61 23.57
N LEU A 135 -6.10 10.65 23.40
CA LEU A 135 -5.20 11.74 23.77
C LEU A 135 -4.41 12.25 22.56
N ASN A 136 -4.79 11.86 21.34
CA ASN A 136 -4.10 12.29 20.13
C ASN A 136 -4.22 13.80 19.88
N ASP A 137 -3.32 14.34 19.05
CA ASP A 137 -3.27 15.78 18.75
C ASP A 137 -3.17 16.62 20.04
N ASN A 138 -2.20 16.31 20.88
CA ASN A 138 -1.84 17.06 22.09
C ASN A 138 -0.32 17.32 22.06
N TYR A 139 0.25 17.82 23.17
CA TYR A 139 1.66 18.16 23.28
C TYR A 139 2.42 17.27 24.28
N ILE A 140 1.96 16.04 24.49
CA ILE A 140 2.51 15.15 25.53
C ILE A 140 3.94 14.75 25.16
N GLU A 141 4.88 15.01 26.05
CA GLU A 141 6.31 14.73 25.83
C GLU A 141 6.78 13.43 26.49
N ASP A 142 6.21 13.09 27.64
CA ASP A 142 6.56 11.90 28.42
C ASP A 142 5.32 11.25 29.04
N ILE A 143 5.37 9.91 29.18
CA ILE A 143 4.38 9.11 29.91
C ILE A 143 5.01 8.62 31.22
N PRO A 144 4.53 9.07 32.39
CA PRO A 144 5.01 8.58 33.67
C PRO A 144 4.76 7.08 33.86
N PRO A 145 5.58 6.40 34.69
CA PRO A 145 5.35 5.00 35.03
C PRO A 145 3.99 4.82 35.72
N ASP A 146 3.30 3.72 35.41
CA ASP A 146 2.03 3.33 36.02
C ASP A 146 0.86 4.32 35.85
N VAL A 147 0.98 5.37 35.03
CA VAL A 147 -0.10 6.38 34.85
C VAL A 147 -1.40 5.78 34.33
N PHE A 148 -1.31 4.73 33.50
CA PHE A 148 -2.45 4.00 32.96
C PHE A 148 -2.85 2.77 33.77
N ALA A 149 -2.16 2.47 34.88
CA ALA A 149 -2.43 1.28 35.69
C ALA A 149 -3.88 1.15 36.21
N PRO A 150 -4.61 2.25 36.51
CA PRO A 150 -6.02 2.17 36.89
C PRO A 150 -6.95 1.68 35.76
N LEU A 151 -6.54 1.80 34.50
CA LEU A 151 -7.37 1.58 33.31
C LEU A 151 -7.46 0.09 32.92
N VAL A 152 -7.87 -0.76 33.86
CA VAL A 152 -7.81 -2.23 33.74
C VAL A 152 -8.73 -2.83 32.66
N LYS A 153 -9.70 -2.05 32.16
CA LYS A 153 -10.63 -2.44 31.08
C LYS A 153 -10.32 -1.77 29.73
N LEU A 154 -9.26 -0.99 29.64
CA LEU A 154 -8.96 -0.22 28.43
C LEU A 154 -8.65 -1.16 27.27
N GLU A 155 -9.36 -0.95 26.16
CA GLU A 155 -9.21 -1.72 24.93
C GLU A 155 -8.55 -0.88 23.83
N LYS A 156 -8.77 0.44 23.81
CA LYS A 156 -8.22 1.35 22.80
C LYS A 156 -7.57 2.58 23.43
N LEU A 157 -6.30 2.81 23.10
CA LEU A 157 -5.53 3.98 23.50
C LEU A 157 -4.95 4.66 22.27
N ASP A 158 -5.27 5.93 22.09
CA ASP A 158 -4.68 6.77 21.03
C ASP A 158 -3.82 7.89 21.62
N LEU A 159 -2.52 7.83 21.33
CA LEU A 159 -1.49 8.80 21.70
C LEU A 159 -0.81 9.39 20.45
N SER A 160 -1.42 9.25 19.27
CA SER A 160 -0.86 9.72 18.00
C SER A 160 -0.71 11.25 17.98
N ARG A 161 0.18 11.80 17.16
CA ARG A 161 0.34 13.26 17.00
C ARG A 161 0.61 13.95 18.34
N ASN A 162 1.57 13.43 19.08
CA ASN A 162 2.12 14.01 20.32
C ASN A 162 3.63 14.23 20.15
N HIS A 163 4.32 14.60 21.23
CA HIS A 163 5.75 14.87 21.22
C HIS A 163 6.57 13.78 21.91
N LEU A 164 6.05 12.55 21.98
CA LEU A 164 6.67 11.45 22.72
C LEU A 164 7.99 11.04 22.07
N THR A 165 9.06 10.99 22.86
CA THR A 165 10.40 10.60 22.38
C THR A 165 10.82 9.20 22.81
N LYS A 166 10.32 8.76 23.97
CA LYS A 166 10.60 7.45 24.58
C LYS A 166 9.49 7.09 25.56
N PHE A 167 9.47 5.82 25.97
CA PHE A 167 8.65 5.39 27.10
C PHE A 167 9.50 4.91 28.26
N ASN A 168 8.96 5.09 29.46
CA ASN A 168 9.37 4.32 30.62
C ASN A 168 8.98 2.84 30.43
N ASP A 169 9.81 1.91 30.91
CA ASP A 169 9.57 0.47 30.83
C ASP A 169 8.23 0.04 31.47
N PHE A 170 7.68 0.84 32.39
CA PHE A 170 6.42 0.60 33.09
C PHE A 170 5.25 1.47 32.61
N ALA A 171 5.38 2.18 31.48
CA ALA A 171 4.37 3.12 30.98
C ALA A 171 2.99 2.44 30.77
N PHE A 172 2.96 1.22 30.22
CA PHE A 172 1.72 0.50 29.89
C PHE A 172 1.36 -0.60 30.89
N ARG A 173 1.92 -0.57 32.11
CA ARG A 173 1.55 -1.54 33.14
C ARG A 173 0.07 -1.42 33.48
N GLY A 174 -0.60 -2.56 33.66
CA GLY A 174 -2.04 -2.62 33.94
C GLY A 174 -2.93 -2.73 32.69
N LEU A 175 -2.41 -2.42 31.50
CA LEU A 175 -3.16 -2.46 30.24
C LEU A 175 -3.25 -3.87 29.60
N GLY A 176 -3.58 -4.87 30.42
CA GLY A 176 -3.63 -6.27 29.97
C GLY A 176 -4.77 -6.61 28.99
N LYS A 177 -5.77 -5.73 28.86
CA LYS A 177 -6.91 -5.87 27.93
C LYS A 177 -6.80 -5.01 26.66
N LEU A 178 -5.70 -4.26 26.52
CA LEU A 178 -5.52 -3.36 25.39
C LEU A 178 -5.43 -4.15 24.09
N LYS A 179 -6.27 -3.79 23.12
CA LYS A 179 -6.34 -4.41 21.78
C LYS A 179 -5.75 -3.50 20.71
N THR A 180 -5.87 -2.19 20.88
CA THR A 180 -5.41 -1.19 19.91
C THR A 180 -4.58 -0.11 20.61
N LEU A 181 -3.36 0.08 20.12
CA LEU A 181 -2.45 1.13 20.56
C LEU A 181 -1.98 1.93 19.35
N LEU A 182 -2.26 3.23 19.36
CA LEU A 182 -1.89 4.16 18.30
C LEU A 182 -0.85 5.17 18.83
N LEU A 183 0.31 5.19 18.18
CA LEU A 183 1.50 5.97 18.53
C LEU A 183 2.05 6.71 17.31
N ARG A 184 1.24 6.82 16.24
CA ARG A 184 1.62 7.42 14.97
C ARG A 184 2.05 8.87 15.16
N ASP A 185 2.99 9.34 14.35
CA ASP A 185 3.35 10.76 14.25
C ASP A 185 3.79 11.30 15.63
N ASN A 186 4.79 10.63 16.20
CA ASN A 186 5.49 11.03 17.42
C ASN A 186 6.97 11.24 17.09
N LYS A 187 7.83 11.36 18.11
CA LYS A 187 9.27 11.64 17.97
C LYS A 187 10.12 10.44 18.40
N PHE A 188 9.60 9.22 18.27
CA PHE A 188 10.36 8.03 18.66
C PHE A 188 11.53 7.80 17.70
N VAL A 189 12.71 7.55 18.29
CA VAL A 189 13.93 7.18 17.55
C VAL A 189 14.24 5.67 17.68
N THR A 190 13.70 5.05 18.73
CA THR A 190 13.82 3.62 18.99
C THR A 190 12.45 3.02 19.34
N ILE A 191 12.25 1.76 18.97
CA ILE A 191 11.01 1.05 19.34
C ILE A 191 11.05 0.73 20.84
N PRO A 192 10.01 1.09 21.61
CA PRO A 192 10.00 0.94 23.07
C PRO A 192 9.60 -0.49 23.49
N SER A 193 10.38 -1.49 23.08
CA SER A 193 10.06 -2.93 23.22
C SER A 193 9.75 -3.35 24.66
N LYS A 194 10.43 -2.76 25.64
CA LYS A 194 10.22 -3.06 27.07
C LYS A 194 8.87 -2.57 27.59
N ALA A 195 8.41 -1.41 27.11
CA ALA A 195 7.09 -0.89 27.48
C ALA A 195 5.95 -1.76 26.95
N PHE A 196 6.18 -2.53 25.87
CA PHE A 196 5.19 -3.42 25.27
C PHE A 196 5.01 -4.77 25.97
N VAL A 197 5.87 -5.13 26.92
CA VAL A 197 5.80 -6.39 27.69
C VAL A 197 4.40 -6.72 28.28
N PRO A 198 3.67 -5.78 28.90
CA PRO A 198 2.33 -6.05 29.44
C PRO A 198 1.24 -6.24 28.38
N LEU A 199 1.46 -5.84 27.12
CA LEU A 199 0.44 -5.76 26.06
C LEU A 199 0.22 -7.09 25.33
N LYS A 200 0.05 -8.18 26.08
CA LYS A 200 -0.02 -9.55 25.52
C LYS A 200 -1.21 -9.81 24.61
N GLY A 201 -2.30 -9.07 24.79
CA GLY A 201 -3.53 -9.17 23.99
C GLY A 201 -3.66 -8.14 22.86
N LEU A 202 -2.57 -7.42 22.55
CA LEU A 202 -2.61 -6.37 21.53
C LEU A 202 -2.81 -6.97 20.14
N LEU A 203 -3.79 -6.46 19.40
CA LEU A 203 -4.17 -6.91 18.07
C LEU A 203 -3.73 -5.94 16.97
N SER A 204 -3.66 -4.65 17.28
CA SER A 204 -3.30 -3.59 16.33
C SER A 204 -2.35 -2.60 16.99
N LEU A 205 -1.21 -2.38 16.33
CA LEU A 205 -0.18 -1.42 16.73
C LEU A 205 0.13 -0.51 15.55
N ASP A 206 -0.08 0.79 15.73
CA ASP A 206 0.37 1.81 14.78
C ASP A 206 1.50 2.63 15.39
N ILE A 207 2.71 2.47 14.85
CA ILE A 207 3.90 3.26 15.23
C ILE A 207 4.46 4.01 14.01
N GLY A 208 3.67 4.17 12.94
CA GLY A 208 4.09 4.86 11.73
C GLY A 208 4.41 6.35 11.96
N MET A 209 5.03 6.99 10.97
CA MET A 209 5.43 8.40 11.02
C MET A 209 6.30 8.74 12.24
N ASN A 210 7.20 7.83 12.62
CA ASN A 210 8.25 8.07 13.63
C ASN A 210 9.62 8.07 12.95
N SER A 211 10.72 8.25 13.68
CA SER A 211 12.08 8.33 13.09
C SER A 211 12.96 7.16 13.54
N PHE A 212 12.58 5.93 13.21
CA PHE A 212 13.31 4.74 13.67
C PHE A 212 14.57 4.47 12.86
N ALA A 213 15.70 4.24 13.54
CA ALA A 213 16.93 3.84 12.86
C ALA A 213 16.87 2.39 12.32
N ASN A 214 16.28 1.48 13.09
CA ASN A 214 16.08 0.07 12.74
C ASN A 214 14.98 -0.55 13.61
N ILE A 215 14.61 -1.79 13.31
CA ILE A 215 13.67 -2.60 14.10
C ILE A 215 14.48 -3.69 14.81
N PRO A 216 14.79 -3.57 16.13
CA PRO A 216 15.50 -4.60 16.89
C PRO A 216 14.88 -5.99 16.75
N GLU A 217 15.69 -7.07 16.77
CA GLU A 217 15.20 -8.46 16.58
C GLU A 217 14.06 -8.83 17.55
N GLU A 218 14.11 -8.35 18.78
CA GLU A 218 13.10 -8.64 19.80
C GLU A 218 12.13 -7.46 20.04
N ALA A 219 11.99 -6.56 19.07
CA ALA A 219 11.16 -5.36 19.18
C ALA A 219 9.71 -5.68 19.61
N PHE A 220 9.18 -6.80 19.12
CA PHE A 220 7.78 -7.18 19.29
C PHE A 220 7.58 -8.55 19.95
N VAL A 221 8.59 -9.08 20.64
CA VAL A 221 8.63 -10.48 21.16
C VAL A 221 7.43 -10.90 22.02
N ASN A 222 6.75 -9.93 22.65
CA ASN A 222 5.60 -10.15 23.53
C ASN A 222 4.24 -9.98 22.84
N LEU A 223 4.20 -9.44 21.62
CA LEU A 223 2.97 -9.10 20.89
C LEU A 223 2.51 -10.28 20.01
N LYS A 224 2.31 -11.45 20.61
CA LYS A 224 2.06 -12.71 19.89
C LYS A 224 0.71 -12.77 19.18
N GLU A 225 -0.26 -12.00 19.65
CA GLU A 225 -1.61 -11.90 19.08
C GLU A 225 -1.73 -10.78 18.04
N LEU A 226 -0.63 -10.05 17.76
CA LEU A 226 -0.67 -8.90 16.87
C LEU A 226 -1.07 -9.32 15.46
N SER A 227 -2.14 -8.71 14.95
CA SER A 227 -2.70 -9.00 13.65
C SER A 227 -2.46 -7.87 12.65
N GLN A 228 -2.31 -6.63 13.13
CA GLN A 228 -2.06 -5.46 12.29
C GLN A 228 -0.88 -4.66 12.85
N LEU A 229 0.06 -4.32 11.97
CA LEU A 229 1.23 -3.52 12.29
C LEU A 229 1.45 -2.45 11.22
N SER A 230 1.52 -1.19 11.66
CA SER A 230 1.89 -0.06 10.81
C SER A 230 3.25 0.48 11.20
N LEU A 231 4.15 0.50 10.21
CA LEU A 231 5.54 0.94 10.27
C LEU A 231 5.85 1.86 9.07
N ASP A 232 4.82 2.48 8.51
CA ASP A 232 4.93 3.42 7.40
C ASP A 232 5.57 4.74 7.83
N GLY A 233 6.16 5.49 6.90
CA GLY A 233 6.67 6.83 7.20
C GLY A 233 7.84 6.85 8.19
N CYS A 234 8.57 5.74 8.37
CA CYS A 234 9.57 5.59 9.42
C CYS A 234 11.02 5.82 8.94
N GLY A 235 11.23 5.96 7.62
CA GLY A 235 12.54 6.17 7.01
C GLY A 235 13.40 4.90 6.90
N PHE A 236 12.80 3.70 6.97
CA PHE A 236 13.56 2.46 6.87
C PHE A 236 14.17 2.26 5.47
N ARG A 237 15.49 2.06 5.40
CA ARG A 237 16.18 1.68 4.15
C ARG A 237 16.20 0.17 3.91
N THR A 238 16.30 -0.58 5.01
CA THR A 238 16.27 -2.04 5.04
C THR A 238 15.54 -2.50 6.30
N ILE A 239 15.06 -3.74 6.27
CA ILE A 239 14.50 -4.39 7.45
C ILE A 239 15.37 -5.62 7.75
N GLN A 240 15.91 -5.67 8.96
CA GLN A 240 16.80 -6.75 9.36
C GLN A 240 16.05 -8.08 9.57
N VAL A 241 16.73 -9.19 9.32
CA VAL A 241 16.18 -10.53 9.55
C VAL A 241 15.84 -10.70 11.03
N GLY A 242 14.69 -11.28 11.33
CA GLY A 242 14.20 -11.43 12.69
C GLY A 242 13.45 -10.21 13.23
N ALA A 243 13.36 -9.08 12.49
CA ALA A 243 12.61 -7.90 12.93
C ALA A 243 11.13 -8.19 13.27
N PHE A 244 10.53 -9.18 12.63
CA PHE A 244 9.14 -9.59 12.84
C PHE A 244 9.03 -10.95 13.55
N LYS A 245 10.13 -11.43 14.15
CA LYS A 245 10.14 -12.68 14.89
C LYS A 245 9.03 -12.69 15.92
N THR A 246 8.36 -13.82 16.05
CA THR A 246 7.18 -14.07 16.92
C THR A 246 5.83 -13.52 16.44
N LEU A 247 5.78 -12.65 15.42
CA LEU A 247 4.53 -12.08 14.87
C LEU A 247 3.76 -13.07 13.97
N SER A 248 3.64 -14.31 14.40
CA SER A 248 3.07 -15.43 13.61
C SER A 248 1.57 -15.31 13.27
N GLN A 249 0.86 -14.34 13.88
CA GLN A 249 -0.55 -14.04 13.63
C GLN A 249 -0.76 -12.78 12.78
N LEU A 250 0.32 -12.13 12.34
CA LEU A 250 0.22 -10.89 11.59
C LEU A 250 -0.46 -11.13 10.23
N ARG A 251 -1.50 -10.34 9.95
CA ARG A 251 -2.29 -10.39 8.71
C ARG A 251 -2.12 -9.14 7.86
N VAL A 252 -1.93 -7.98 8.49
CA VAL A 252 -1.80 -6.70 7.80
C VAL A 252 -0.49 -6.04 8.20
N LEU A 253 0.31 -5.66 7.20
CA LEU A 253 1.57 -4.96 7.39
C LEU A 253 1.65 -3.76 6.44
N HIS A 254 1.78 -2.57 7.03
CA HIS A 254 2.01 -1.33 6.30
C HIS A 254 3.49 -0.92 6.44
N LEU A 255 4.18 -0.87 5.30
CA LEU A 255 5.58 -0.47 5.16
C LEU A 255 5.74 0.63 4.09
N HIS A 256 4.65 1.29 3.69
CA HIS A 256 4.71 2.37 2.72
C HIS A 256 5.43 3.61 3.28
N ASP A 257 5.76 4.56 2.41
CA ASP A 257 6.44 5.81 2.80
C ASP A 257 7.74 5.57 3.57
N ASN A 258 8.50 4.54 3.19
CA ASN A 258 9.83 4.26 3.69
C ASN A 258 10.86 4.41 2.57
N ASP A 259 12.13 4.20 2.91
CA ASP A 259 13.25 4.30 1.98
C ASP A 259 13.71 2.91 1.50
N LEU A 260 12.84 1.90 1.49
CA LEU A 260 13.24 0.52 1.22
C LEU A 260 13.81 0.39 -0.19
N GLU A 261 15.08 0.01 -0.29
CA GLU A 261 15.81 -0.16 -1.56
C GLU A 261 15.55 -1.54 -2.19
N GLU A 262 15.04 -2.48 -1.40
CA GLU A 262 14.57 -3.79 -1.85
C GLU A 262 13.39 -4.28 -1.01
N VAL A 263 12.59 -5.18 -1.57
CA VAL A 263 11.56 -5.91 -0.81
C VAL A 263 12.27 -6.78 0.23
N PRO A 264 11.91 -6.73 1.52
CA PRO A 264 12.61 -7.44 2.59
C PRO A 264 12.22 -8.93 2.62
N THR A 265 12.37 -9.65 1.51
CA THR A 265 11.90 -11.02 1.30
C THR A 265 12.30 -11.97 2.43
N ARG A 266 13.52 -11.86 2.95
CA ARG A 266 14.01 -12.76 4.01
C ARG A 266 13.29 -12.57 5.35
N THR A 267 12.79 -11.38 5.65
CA THR A 267 12.09 -11.11 6.92
C THR A 267 10.66 -11.65 6.90
N PHE A 268 10.07 -11.80 5.72
CA PHE A 268 8.72 -12.33 5.56
C PHE A 268 8.56 -13.80 5.99
N GLN A 269 9.66 -14.54 6.17
CA GLN A 269 9.61 -15.88 6.77
C GLN A 269 9.00 -15.89 8.18
N ASP A 270 9.11 -14.77 8.90
CA ASP A 270 8.66 -14.63 10.29
C ASP A 270 7.13 -14.41 10.38
N ILE A 271 6.49 -14.01 9.26
CA ILE A 271 5.08 -13.61 9.17
C ILE A 271 4.33 -14.36 8.06
N PRO A 272 4.31 -15.71 8.08
CA PRO A 272 3.81 -16.50 6.96
C PRO A 272 2.30 -16.36 6.69
N LYS A 273 1.52 -15.86 7.66
CA LYS A 273 0.06 -15.68 7.57
C LYS A 273 -0.37 -14.30 7.04
N LEU A 274 0.57 -13.49 6.54
CA LEU A 274 0.26 -12.16 6.04
C LEU A 274 -0.71 -12.23 4.86
N GLU A 275 -1.74 -11.39 4.90
CA GLU A 275 -2.81 -11.31 3.90
C GLU A 275 -2.76 -10.00 3.11
N VAL A 276 -2.36 -8.90 3.76
CA VAL A 276 -2.31 -7.57 3.17
C VAL A 276 -0.93 -6.96 3.42
N LEU A 277 -0.26 -6.59 2.34
CA LEU A 277 1.05 -5.95 2.37
C LEU A 277 1.02 -4.66 1.55
N ASN A 278 1.32 -3.54 2.20
CA ASN A 278 1.51 -2.26 1.52
C ASN A 278 2.98 -1.83 1.56
N LEU A 279 3.57 -1.65 0.38
CA LEU A 279 4.96 -1.27 0.12
C LEU A 279 5.06 -0.03 -0.78
N GLY A 280 3.97 0.74 -0.92
CA GLY A 280 3.94 1.97 -1.72
C GLY A 280 4.99 3.00 -1.27
N HIS A 281 5.27 3.99 -2.12
CA HIS A 281 6.19 5.09 -1.80
C HIS A 281 7.57 4.64 -1.26
N ASN A 282 8.11 3.53 -1.78
CA ASN A 282 9.46 3.04 -1.46
C ASN A 282 10.44 3.25 -2.64
N LYS A 283 11.69 2.79 -2.48
CA LYS A 283 12.81 3.11 -3.38
C LYS A 283 13.34 1.93 -4.21
N PHE A 284 12.73 0.76 -4.15
CA PHE A 284 13.14 -0.38 -4.97
C PHE A 284 12.77 -0.19 -6.46
N PRO A 285 13.72 -0.35 -7.40
CA PRO A 285 13.44 -0.11 -8.82
C PRO A 285 12.70 -1.26 -9.50
N ARG A 286 12.68 -2.45 -8.89
CA ARG A 286 12.01 -3.62 -9.45
C ARG A 286 11.58 -4.62 -8.40
N LEU A 287 10.55 -5.39 -8.71
CA LEU A 287 10.21 -6.60 -7.99
C LEU A 287 10.97 -7.79 -8.60
N ARG A 288 11.97 -8.29 -7.87
CA ARG A 288 12.79 -9.41 -8.30
C ARG A 288 12.02 -10.73 -8.22
N SER A 289 12.54 -11.75 -8.90
CA SER A 289 12.02 -13.13 -8.78
C SER A 289 11.94 -13.55 -7.31
N LYS A 290 10.81 -14.18 -6.93
CA LYS A 290 10.51 -14.61 -5.56
C LYS A 290 10.48 -13.49 -4.51
N ALA A 291 10.15 -12.25 -4.88
CA ALA A 291 10.09 -11.12 -3.95
C ALA A 291 9.24 -11.38 -2.69
N PHE A 292 8.21 -12.23 -2.79
CA PHE A 292 7.29 -12.55 -1.69
C PHE A 292 7.29 -14.04 -1.29
N GLN A 293 8.40 -14.76 -1.50
CA GLN A 293 8.49 -16.23 -1.42
C GLN A 293 7.78 -16.89 -0.22
N TYR A 294 7.79 -16.26 0.96
CA TYR A 294 7.26 -16.86 2.18
C TYR A 294 5.78 -16.57 2.46
N LEU A 295 5.17 -15.63 1.71
CA LEU A 295 3.84 -15.11 1.99
C LEU A 295 2.76 -15.86 1.19
N LYS A 296 2.54 -17.13 1.56
CA LYS A 296 1.64 -18.03 0.81
C LYS A 296 0.17 -17.62 0.86
N TYR A 297 -0.25 -16.98 1.96
CA TYR A 297 -1.63 -16.53 2.19
C TYR A 297 -1.87 -15.06 1.80
N LEU A 298 -0.91 -14.45 1.09
CA LEU A 298 -1.00 -13.06 0.68
C LEU A 298 -2.14 -12.90 -0.32
N ARG A 299 -3.10 -12.03 0.00
CA ARG A 299 -4.29 -11.75 -0.82
C ARG A 299 -4.18 -10.42 -1.55
N THR A 300 -3.60 -9.42 -0.91
CA THR A 300 -3.50 -8.05 -1.45
C THR A 300 -2.07 -7.54 -1.35
N VAL A 301 -1.55 -7.09 -2.48
CA VAL A 301 -0.28 -6.35 -2.56
C VAL A 301 -0.54 -4.96 -3.10
N GLU A 302 -0.11 -3.95 -2.35
CA GLU A 302 -0.20 -2.55 -2.74
C GLU A 302 1.19 -1.94 -2.87
N ILE A 303 1.49 -1.41 -4.06
CA ILE A 303 2.73 -0.69 -4.38
C ILE A 303 2.35 0.53 -5.22
N SER A 304 1.78 1.53 -4.56
CA SER A 304 1.37 2.78 -5.19
C SER A 304 2.36 3.92 -4.87
N GLY A 305 2.52 4.89 -5.76
CA GLY A 305 3.31 6.09 -5.51
C GLY A 305 4.83 5.86 -5.40
N SER A 306 5.33 4.69 -5.79
CA SER A 306 6.76 4.36 -5.79
C SER A 306 7.44 4.98 -7.01
N LEU A 307 8.19 6.05 -6.77
CA LEU A 307 8.81 6.86 -7.83
C LEU A 307 9.92 6.14 -8.59
N THR A 308 10.60 5.16 -7.99
CA THR A 308 11.71 4.46 -8.63
C THR A 308 11.30 3.15 -9.28
N LEU A 309 10.09 2.64 -9.03
CA LEU A 309 9.64 1.37 -9.58
C LEU A 309 9.54 1.44 -11.11
N GLU A 310 10.27 0.58 -11.80
CA GLU A 310 10.35 0.51 -13.26
C GLU A 310 9.76 -0.78 -13.82
N ALA A 311 9.98 -1.91 -13.13
CA ALA A 311 9.67 -3.23 -13.67
C ALA A 311 9.30 -4.31 -12.63
N ILE A 312 8.61 -5.35 -13.09
CA ILE A 312 8.44 -6.62 -12.37
C ILE A 312 9.13 -7.74 -13.16
N ASP A 313 10.07 -8.43 -12.52
CA ASP A 313 10.82 -9.52 -13.12
C ASP A 313 10.01 -10.82 -13.15
N ARG A 314 10.43 -11.75 -14.01
CA ARG A 314 9.87 -13.11 -14.10
C ARG A 314 9.77 -13.80 -12.74
N GLY A 315 8.61 -14.39 -12.46
CA GLY A 315 8.38 -15.16 -11.24
C GLY A 315 8.47 -14.34 -9.94
N ALA A 316 8.25 -13.01 -9.98
CA ALA A 316 8.20 -12.19 -8.78
C ALA A 316 7.18 -12.71 -7.73
N PHE A 317 6.08 -13.30 -8.20
CA PHE A 317 4.98 -13.83 -7.38
C PHE A 317 4.88 -15.36 -7.38
N SER A 318 5.97 -16.08 -7.67
CA SER A 318 5.92 -17.52 -7.95
C SER A 318 5.35 -18.41 -6.83
N GLU A 319 5.32 -17.94 -5.58
CA GLU A 319 4.81 -18.69 -4.42
C GLU A 319 3.54 -18.08 -3.80
N ASN A 320 2.88 -17.16 -4.51
CA ASN A 320 1.78 -16.33 -3.97
C ASN A 320 0.47 -16.56 -4.74
N ALA A 321 0.05 -17.81 -4.87
CA ALA A 321 -1.10 -18.21 -5.68
C ALA A 321 -2.46 -17.67 -5.16
N ASP A 322 -2.52 -17.32 -3.87
CA ASP A 322 -3.74 -16.81 -3.21
C ASP A 322 -3.96 -15.30 -3.40
N ILE A 323 -3.08 -14.60 -4.13
CA ILE A 323 -3.26 -13.16 -4.39
C ILE A 323 -4.53 -12.93 -5.21
N GLU A 324 -5.44 -12.15 -4.64
CA GLU A 324 -6.72 -11.77 -5.23
C GLU A 324 -6.68 -10.34 -5.82
N SER A 325 -5.81 -9.48 -5.27
CA SER A 325 -5.74 -8.06 -5.62
C SER A 325 -4.30 -7.55 -5.74
N VAL A 326 -3.97 -6.97 -6.90
CA VAL A 326 -2.71 -6.26 -7.16
C VAL A 326 -3.02 -4.80 -7.46
N VAL A 327 -2.57 -3.92 -6.57
CA VAL A 327 -2.77 -2.48 -6.68
C VAL A 327 -1.40 -1.81 -6.85
N MET A 328 -1.14 -1.27 -8.02
CA MET A 328 0.10 -0.53 -8.31
C MET A 328 -0.26 0.74 -9.05
N THR A 329 -0.60 1.80 -8.30
CA THR A 329 -1.07 3.04 -8.91
C THR A 329 -0.06 4.17 -8.80
N HIS A 330 -0.06 5.09 -9.75
CA HIS A 330 0.73 6.32 -9.67
C HIS A 330 2.24 6.05 -9.51
N ASN A 331 2.78 5.03 -10.18
CA ASN A 331 4.23 4.77 -10.25
C ASN A 331 4.75 5.29 -11.60
N PRO A 332 5.25 6.54 -11.67
CA PRO A 332 5.45 7.26 -12.93
C PRO A 332 6.52 6.66 -13.85
N ASN A 333 7.38 5.78 -13.33
CA ASN A 333 8.42 5.10 -14.11
C ASN A 333 8.07 3.64 -14.44
N PHE A 334 6.99 3.11 -13.86
CA PHE A 334 6.63 1.70 -13.99
C PHE A 334 6.03 1.43 -15.37
N ASN A 335 6.75 0.69 -16.21
CA ASN A 335 6.38 0.50 -17.61
C ASN A 335 6.55 -0.93 -18.14
N HIS A 336 7.05 -1.85 -17.31
CA HIS A 336 7.34 -3.22 -17.73
C HIS A 336 6.90 -4.27 -16.71
N ILE A 337 6.17 -5.28 -17.18
CA ILE A 337 5.86 -6.49 -16.42
C ILE A 337 6.28 -7.66 -17.30
N ASP A 338 7.16 -8.52 -16.79
CA ASP A 338 7.52 -9.76 -17.47
C ASP A 338 6.27 -10.64 -17.63
N PRO A 339 6.01 -11.24 -18.82
CA PRO A 339 4.82 -12.08 -19.04
C PRO A 339 4.66 -13.24 -18.06
N ALA A 340 5.77 -13.77 -17.53
CA ALA A 340 5.77 -14.85 -16.54
C ALA A 340 5.84 -14.33 -15.09
N ALA A 341 5.64 -13.03 -14.85
CA ALA A 341 5.55 -12.47 -13.50
C ALA A 341 4.25 -12.88 -12.79
N PHE A 342 3.14 -12.93 -13.53
CA PHE A 342 1.80 -13.23 -13.01
C PHE A 342 1.32 -14.66 -13.26
N GLU A 343 2.17 -15.52 -13.83
CA GLU A 343 1.82 -16.92 -14.17
C GLU A 343 1.27 -17.72 -12.98
N ALA A 344 1.74 -17.44 -11.76
CA ALA A 344 1.29 -18.13 -10.55
C ALA A 344 -0.02 -17.56 -9.95
N LEU A 345 -0.50 -16.41 -10.41
CA LEU A 345 -1.60 -15.66 -9.78
C LEU A 345 -3.00 -16.15 -10.22
N VAL A 346 -3.28 -17.43 -9.98
CA VAL A 346 -4.51 -18.09 -10.45
C VAL A 346 -5.79 -17.61 -9.77
N GLN A 347 -5.70 -16.90 -8.63
CA GLN A 347 -6.85 -16.34 -7.90
C GLN A 347 -7.05 -14.84 -8.14
N LEU A 348 -6.29 -14.22 -9.06
CA LEU A 348 -6.32 -12.78 -9.26
C LEU A 348 -7.69 -12.33 -9.79
N LYS A 349 -8.33 -11.40 -9.08
CA LYS A 349 -9.65 -10.85 -9.41
C LYS A 349 -9.61 -9.36 -9.69
N HIS A 350 -8.68 -8.66 -9.06
CA HIS A 350 -8.61 -7.20 -9.08
C HIS A 350 -7.20 -6.78 -9.48
N ILE A 351 -7.12 -5.98 -10.55
CA ILE A 351 -5.87 -5.34 -10.94
C ILE A 351 -6.09 -3.85 -11.15
N ASN A 352 -5.23 -3.04 -10.53
CA ASN A 352 -5.22 -1.60 -10.70
C ASN A 352 -3.80 -1.16 -11.04
N LEU A 353 -3.60 -0.76 -12.30
CA LEU A 353 -2.36 -0.24 -12.85
C LEU A 353 -2.51 1.22 -13.30
N ARG A 354 -3.42 1.96 -12.67
CA ARG A 354 -3.70 3.36 -13.02
C ARG A 354 -2.49 4.26 -12.81
N GLY A 355 -2.27 5.22 -13.70
CA GLY A 355 -1.29 6.30 -13.46
C GLY A 355 0.16 5.83 -13.56
N ASN A 356 0.45 4.82 -14.36
CA ASN A 356 1.81 4.32 -14.59
C ASN A 356 2.31 4.75 -15.98
N ALA A 357 3.45 4.21 -16.42
CA ALA A 357 4.09 4.55 -17.69
C ALA A 357 3.90 3.48 -18.79
N PHE A 358 2.86 2.64 -18.70
CA PHE A 358 2.63 1.61 -19.70
C PHE A 358 2.21 2.20 -21.05
N ARG A 359 2.98 1.88 -22.08
CA ARG A 359 2.62 2.20 -23.48
C ARG A 359 1.81 1.10 -24.14
N ARG A 360 1.88 -0.13 -23.64
CA ARG A 360 1.14 -1.29 -24.15
C ARG A 360 1.06 -2.35 -23.06
N PHE A 361 0.03 -3.19 -23.15
CA PHE A 361 -0.11 -4.40 -22.35
C PHE A 361 -0.15 -5.60 -23.28
N GLU A 362 0.49 -6.69 -22.88
CA GLU A 362 0.46 -7.96 -23.61
C GLU A 362 -0.82 -8.74 -23.25
N ALA A 363 -1.50 -9.29 -24.24
CA ALA A 363 -2.72 -10.08 -24.03
C ALA A 363 -2.45 -11.33 -23.18
N SER A 364 -1.24 -11.89 -23.26
CA SER A 364 -0.84 -13.10 -22.53
C SER A 364 -0.43 -12.84 -21.07
N LEU A 365 -0.43 -11.59 -20.61
CA LEU A 365 0.04 -11.27 -19.26
C LEU A 365 -0.86 -11.87 -18.18
N LEU A 366 -2.17 -11.90 -18.43
CA LEU A 366 -3.22 -12.37 -17.53
C LEU A 366 -4.36 -12.96 -18.34
N ASP A 367 -5.20 -13.75 -17.68
CA ASP A 367 -6.54 -14.03 -18.17
C ASP A 367 -7.43 -12.81 -17.87
N TRP A 368 -7.44 -11.86 -18.80
CA TRP A 368 -8.11 -10.57 -18.60
C TRP A 368 -9.62 -10.70 -18.51
N ASP A 369 -10.22 -11.77 -19.02
CA ASP A 369 -11.67 -11.99 -19.05
C ASP A 369 -12.23 -12.35 -17.67
N GLU A 370 -11.47 -13.09 -16.85
CA GLU A 370 -11.84 -13.54 -15.50
C GLU A 370 -11.73 -12.44 -14.42
N LEU A 371 -11.09 -11.31 -14.73
CA LEU A 371 -10.91 -10.21 -13.78
C LEU A 371 -12.23 -9.52 -13.42
N LYS A 372 -12.58 -9.47 -12.14
CA LYS A 372 -13.74 -8.73 -11.63
C LYS A 372 -13.57 -7.22 -11.70
N SER A 373 -12.35 -6.72 -11.53
CA SER A 373 -12.03 -5.29 -11.61
C SER A 373 -10.70 -5.05 -12.32
N LEU A 374 -10.67 -4.07 -13.23
CA LEU A 374 -9.52 -3.72 -14.05
C LEU A 374 -9.44 -2.20 -14.21
N ASP A 375 -8.39 -1.56 -13.71
CA ASP A 375 -8.16 -0.14 -13.96
C ASP A 375 -6.79 0.09 -14.59
N LEU A 376 -6.78 0.56 -15.84
CA LEU A 376 -5.59 0.88 -16.63
C LEU A 376 -5.54 2.37 -17.01
N ARG A 377 -6.38 3.22 -16.40
CA ARG A 377 -6.45 4.65 -16.73
C ARG A 377 -5.11 5.36 -16.52
N ASP A 378 -4.99 6.54 -17.11
CA ASP A 378 -3.85 7.42 -16.89
C ASP A 378 -2.48 6.77 -17.23
N ASN A 379 -2.49 5.86 -18.21
CA ASN A 379 -1.27 5.30 -18.83
C ASN A 379 -1.10 5.88 -20.25
N PRO A 380 0.13 6.13 -20.71
CA PRO A 380 0.41 6.64 -22.06
C PRO A 380 0.27 5.55 -23.14
N LEU A 381 -0.89 4.88 -23.20
CA LEU A 381 -1.15 3.75 -24.08
C LEU A 381 -1.08 4.15 -25.56
N VAL A 382 -0.31 3.41 -26.34
CA VAL A 382 -0.24 3.55 -27.80
C VAL A 382 -1.37 2.73 -28.40
N CYS A 383 -2.42 3.42 -28.83
CA CYS A 383 -3.59 2.82 -29.47
C CYS A 383 -3.32 2.58 -30.96
N ASN A 384 -2.68 1.45 -31.24
CA ASN A 384 -2.54 0.89 -32.58
C ASN A 384 -3.01 -0.57 -32.56
N CYS A 385 -2.63 -1.37 -33.55
CA CYS A 385 -3.06 -2.76 -33.63
C CYS A 385 -2.69 -3.63 -32.42
N SER A 386 -1.65 -3.31 -31.66
CA SER A 386 -1.33 -4.04 -30.42
C SER A 386 -2.39 -3.87 -29.31
N ALA A 387 -3.21 -2.82 -29.38
CA ALA A 387 -4.29 -2.57 -28.42
C ALA A 387 -5.63 -3.20 -28.85
N LEU A 388 -5.69 -3.91 -29.99
CA LEU A 388 -6.93 -4.48 -30.53
C LEU A 388 -7.63 -5.44 -29.56
N TRP A 389 -6.86 -6.29 -28.87
CA TRP A 389 -7.42 -7.23 -27.89
C TRP A 389 -8.08 -6.48 -26.72
N LEU A 390 -7.43 -5.42 -26.23
CA LEU A 390 -7.92 -4.61 -25.11
C LEU A 390 -9.18 -3.86 -25.54
N TRP A 391 -9.19 -3.35 -26.76
CA TRP A 391 -10.39 -2.74 -27.34
C TRP A 391 -11.57 -3.72 -27.38
N ARG A 392 -11.36 -4.96 -27.85
CA ARG A 392 -12.39 -6.02 -27.87
C ARG A 392 -12.91 -6.35 -26.47
N LEU A 393 -12.00 -6.55 -25.52
CA LEU A 393 -12.32 -6.77 -24.10
C LEU A 393 -13.25 -5.68 -23.54
N LEU A 394 -12.96 -4.40 -23.83
CA LEU A 394 -13.77 -3.27 -23.36
C LEU A 394 -15.14 -3.17 -24.05
N LYS A 395 -15.29 -3.67 -25.28
CA LYS A 395 -16.57 -3.76 -25.98
C LYS A 395 -17.43 -4.90 -25.45
N ASP A 396 -16.82 -6.06 -25.22
CA ASP A 396 -17.53 -7.29 -24.81
C ASP A 396 -18.06 -7.19 -23.37
N ARG A 397 -17.26 -6.65 -22.45
CA ARG A 397 -17.68 -6.41 -21.05
C ARG A 397 -18.81 -5.40 -20.87
N ASN A 398 -19.08 -4.59 -21.89
CA ASN A 398 -20.23 -3.69 -21.90
C ASN A 398 -21.51 -4.37 -22.39
N ALA A 399 -21.39 -5.51 -23.08
CA ALA A 399 -22.52 -6.28 -23.58
C ALA A 399 -23.02 -7.33 -22.56
N THR A 400 -22.22 -7.68 -21.56
CA THR A 400 -22.58 -8.60 -20.48
C THR A 400 -23.25 -7.87 -19.30
N THR A 401 -24.23 -8.51 -18.65
CA THR A 401 -25.01 -7.96 -17.52
C THR A 401 -24.24 -7.85 -16.20
N SER A 402 -22.92 -8.04 -16.22
CA SER A 402 -22.05 -7.77 -15.07
C SER A 402 -21.45 -6.39 -15.28
N PRO A 403 -21.99 -5.33 -14.63
CA PRO A 403 -21.61 -3.97 -14.96
C PRO A 403 -20.11 -3.77 -14.73
N MET A 404 -19.42 -3.31 -15.78
CA MET A 404 -18.12 -2.65 -15.66
C MET A 404 -18.16 -1.67 -14.49
N THR A 405 -17.09 -1.61 -13.69
CA THR A 405 -16.90 -0.42 -12.86
C THR A 405 -16.88 0.78 -13.82
N PRO A 406 -17.61 1.87 -13.54
CA PRO A 406 -17.73 3.03 -14.45
C PRO A 406 -16.37 3.52 -14.98
N GLU A 407 -15.35 3.32 -14.15
CA GLU A 407 -13.96 3.67 -14.33
C GLU A 407 -13.24 2.92 -15.46
N THR A 408 -13.49 1.61 -15.64
CA THR A 408 -12.84 0.78 -16.68
C THR A 408 -13.09 1.30 -18.11
N SER A 409 -14.23 1.95 -18.32
CA SER A 409 -14.65 2.47 -19.63
C SER A 409 -13.89 3.74 -20.06
N LEU A 410 -13.17 4.37 -19.13
CA LEU A 410 -12.54 5.67 -19.30
C LEU A 410 -11.06 5.60 -19.72
N ILE A 411 -10.60 4.44 -20.22
CA ILE A 411 -9.22 4.28 -20.68
C ILE A 411 -8.99 5.12 -21.94
N ARG A 412 -8.01 6.03 -21.87
CA ARG A 412 -7.63 6.95 -22.95
C ARG A 412 -6.34 6.53 -23.63
N CYS A 413 -6.22 6.90 -24.89
CA CYS A 413 -5.02 6.74 -25.68
C CYS A 413 -4.01 7.86 -25.38
N GLY A 414 -2.76 7.50 -25.08
CA GLY A 414 -1.63 8.44 -24.99
C GLY A 414 -1.00 8.77 -26.35
N GLY A 415 -1.28 7.98 -27.38
CA GLY A 415 -0.83 8.21 -28.75
C GLY A 415 -1.33 7.12 -29.71
N GLY A 416 -0.98 7.21 -30.99
CA GLY A 416 -1.39 6.23 -32.02
C GLY A 416 -1.33 6.80 -33.44
N PRO A 417 -1.67 6.00 -34.47
CA PRO A 417 -1.84 6.48 -35.82
C PRO A 417 -2.95 7.55 -35.83
N SER A 418 -2.70 8.73 -36.39
CA SER A 418 -3.74 9.76 -36.60
C SER A 418 -4.26 10.49 -35.33
N GLY A 419 -3.37 10.96 -34.44
CA GLY A 419 -3.77 11.94 -33.40
C GLY A 419 -4.81 11.43 -32.41
N LEU A 420 -4.76 10.14 -32.06
CA LEU A 420 -5.70 9.51 -31.13
C LEU A 420 -5.51 9.93 -29.66
N GLN A 421 -4.61 10.86 -29.38
CA GLN A 421 -4.32 11.31 -28.02
C GLN A 421 -5.60 11.80 -27.30
N GLU A 422 -5.75 11.42 -26.04
CA GLU A 422 -6.91 11.68 -25.17
C GLU A 422 -8.24 11.04 -25.60
N LYS A 423 -8.31 10.39 -26.77
CA LYS A 423 -9.52 9.68 -27.18
C LYS A 423 -9.72 8.43 -26.31
N LEU A 424 -10.97 8.13 -25.99
CA LEU A 424 -11.34 6.92 -25.28
C LEU A 424 -11.13 5.72 -26.19
N LEU A 425 -10.35 4.73 -25.73
CA LEU A 425 -10.05 3.52 -26.50
C LEU A 425 -11.35 2.82 -26.93
N ARG A 426 -12.30 2.69 -26.01
CA ARG A 426 -13.59 2.05 -26.25
C ARG A 426 -14.41 2.71 -27.38
N ASP A 427 -14.22 3.99 -27.65
CA ASP A 427 -15.00 4.71 -28.66
C ASP A 427 -14.39 4.62 -30.07
N LEU A 428 -13.18 4.09 -30.19
CA LEU A 428 -12.51 3.89 -31.47
C LEU A 428 -13.13 2.74 -32.28
N SER A 429 -12.89 2.75 -33.58
CA SER A 429 -13.14 1.61 -34.48
C SER A 429 -11.87 0.77 -34.67
N GLU A 430 -12.03 -0.47 -35.13
CA GLU A 430 -10.90 -1.35 -35.49
C GLU A 430 -10.01 -0.74 -36.59
N GLY A 431 -10.60 0.06 -37.48
CA GLY A 431 -9.88 0.83 -38.50
C GLY A 431 -9.00 1.94 -37.92
N ASP A 432 -9.47 2.64 -36.89
CA ASP A 432 -8.70 3.71 -36.23
C ASP A 432 -7.40 3.19 -35.61
N LEU A 433 -7.40 1.93 -35.14
CA LEU A 433 -6.21 1.26 -34.62
C LEU A 433 -5.19 0.87 -35.72
N GLY A 434 -5.54 1.01 -36.99
CA GLY A 434 -4.63 0.77 -38.12
C GLY A 434 -4.32 -0.70 -38.41
N CYS A 435 -5.15 -1.63 -37.94
CA CYS A 435 -4.92 -3.07 -38.14
C CYS A 435 -5.08 -3.55 -39.59
N TYR A 436 -5.90 -2.88 -40.39
CA TYR A 436 -6.18 -3.27 -41.78
C TYR A 436 -5.02 -2.98 -42.76
N ASP A 437 -4.09 -2.09 -42.40
CA ASP A 437 -3.03 -1.62 -43.31
C ASP A 437 -1.73 -2.46 -43.21
N ALA A 438 -1.54 -3.22 -42.11
CA ALA A 438 -0.35 -4.05 -41.92
C ALA A 438 -0.31 -5.28 -42.86
N ASP A 439 -1.46 -5.92 -43.07
CA ASP A 439 -1.55 -7.13 -43.90
C ASP A 439 -1.44 -6.83 -45.40
N ILE A 440 -2.02 -5.70 -45.84
CA ILE A 440 -1.94 -5.26 -47.25
C ILE A 440 -0.50 -4.88 -47.61
N ARG A 441 0.22 -4.14 -46.74
CA ARG A 441 1.63 -3.80 -46.98
C ARG A 441 2.51 -5.05 -47.04
N ARG A 442 2.29 -6.03 -46.16
CA ARG A 442 3.02 -7.31 -46.18
C ARG A 442 2.77 -8.09 -47.47
N GLN A 443 1.52 -8.16 -47.92
CA GLN A 443 1.14 -8.79 -49.19
C GLN A 443 1.76 -8.08 -50.41
N ILE A 444 1.77 -6.74 -50.43
CA ILE A 444 2.39 -5.95 -51.50
C ILE A 444 3.91 -6.18 -51.55
N ILE A 445 4.61 -6.19 -50.41
CA ILE A 445 6.06 -6.45 -50.35
C ILE A 445 6.38 -7.84 -50.89
N ILE A 446 5.62 -8.86 -50.49
CA ILE A 446 5.79 -10.24 -51.00
C ILE A 446 5.56 -10.27 -52.52
N GLY A 447 4.52 -9.58 -53.02
CA GLY A 447 4.23 -9.47 -54.45
C GLY A 447 5.35 -8.80 -55.25
N VAL A 448 5.93 -7.71 -54.73
CA VAL A 448 7.04 -6.99 -55.37
C VAL A 448 8.31 -7.84 -55.40
N VAL A 449 8.64 -8.53 -54.30
CA VAL A 449 9.81 -9.42 -54.22
C VAL A 449 9.66 -10.61 -55.16
N ALA A 450 8.47 -11.21 -55.23
CA ALA A 450 8.17 -12.29 -56.18
C ALA A 450 8.29 -11.81 -57.64
N ALA A 451 7.76 -10.63 -57.97
CA ALA A 451 7.87 -10.06 -59.30
C ALA A 451 9.33 -9.74 -59.69
N ALA A 452 10.13 -9.24 -58.74
CA ALA A 452 11.56 -8.99 -58.95
C ALA A 452 12.34 -10.29 -59.18
N ALA A 453 12.03 -11.36 -58.42
CA ALA A 453 12.64 -12.68 -58.59
C ALA A 453 12.31 -13.30 -59.95
N VAL A 454 11.05 -13.20 -60.38
CA VAL A 454 10.62 -13.66 -61.72
C VAL A 454 11.33 -12.86 -62.82
N SER A 455 11.40 -11.54 -62.67
CA SER A 455 12.10 -10.66 -63.63
C SER A 455 13.57 -11.02 -63.73
N PHE A 456 14.24 -11.27 -62.60
CA PHE A 456 15.63 -11.71 -62.56
C PHE A 456 15.82 -13.08 -63.23
N ALA A 457 14.94 -14.04 -62.96
CA ALA A 457 14.98 -15.36 -63.60
C ALA A 457 14.80 -15.28 -65.13
N VAL A 458 13.91 -14.39 -65.60
CA VAL A 458 13.72 -14.13 -67.04
C VAL A 458 14.96 -13.49 -67.65
N ILE A 459 15.59 -12.52 -66.98
CA ILE A 459 16.84 -11.91 -67.43
C ILE A 459 17.96 -12.95 -67.53
N VAL A 460 18.08 -13.84 -66.54
CA VAL A 460 19.05 -14.95 -66.56
C VAL A 460 18.76 -15.90 -67.72
N LEU A 461 17.51 -16.30 -67.93
CA LEU A 461 17.11 -17.17 -69.05
C LEU A 461 17.39 -16.53 -70.42
N LEU A 462 17.09 -15.24 -70.57
CA LEU A 462 17.42 -14.48 -71.78
C LEU A 462 18.92 -14.36 -71.96
N GLY A 463 19.69 -14.14 -70.88
CA GLY A 463 21.14 -14.13 -70.88
C GLY A 463 21.75 -15.47 -71.28
N VAL A 464 21.20 -16.60 -70.80
CA VAL A 464 21.60 -17.96 -71.19
C VAL A 464 21.26 -18.22 -72.65
N ARG A 465 20.04 -17.92 -73.11
CA ARG A 465 19.67 -18.04 -74.52
C ARG A 465 20.48 -17.15 -75.45
N PHE A 466 20.85 -15.95 -74.99
CA PHE A 466 21.74 -15.06 -75.71
C PHE A 466 23.16 -15.63 -75.77
N ARG A 467 23.68 -16.19 -74.66
CA ARG A 467 24.95 -16.94 -74.65
C ARG A 467 24.92 -18.13 -75.61
N GLU A 468 23.84 -18.91 -75.64
CA GLU A 468 23.69 -20.04 -76.56
C GLU A 468 23.64 -19.58 -78.02
N ARG A 469 22.89 -18.52 -78.34
CA ARG A 469 22.90 -17.92 -79.68
C ARG A 469 24.27 -17.38 -80.08
N VAL A 470 24.96 -16.70 -79.17
CA VAL A 470 26.32 -16.19 -79.42
C VAL A 470 27.32 -17.33 -79.56
N ALA A 471 27.18 -18.41 -78.78
CA ALA A 471 28.00 -19.61 -78.91
C ALA A 471 27.76 -20.34 -80.25
N VAL A 472 26.52 -20.38 -80.75
CA VAL A 472 26.19 -20.93 -82.09
C VAL A 472 26.74 -20.04 -83.21
N VAL A 473 26.70 -18.71 -83.06
CA VAL A 473 27.29 -17.77 -84.02
C VAL A 473 28.82 -17.85 -84.00
N LEU A 474 29.45 -17.98 -82.84
CA LEU A 474 30.90 -18.17 -82.69
C LEU A 474 31.37 -19.54 -83.21
N LYS A 475 30.55 -20.60 -83.10
CA LYS A 475 30.85 -21.92 -83.68
C LYS A 475 30.84 -21.94 -85.22
N SER A 476 30.21 -20.95 -85.87
CA SER A 476 30.27 -20.80 -87.34
C SER A 476 31.54 -20.11 -87.85
N LYS A 477 32.41 -19.62 -86.95
CA LYS A 477 33.61 -18.84 -87.30
C LYS A 477 34.95 -19.44 -86.91
N TRP A 478 34.99 -20.66 -86.35
CA TRP A 478 36.27 -21.33 -86.08
C TRP A 478 36.19 -22.85 -86.34
N GLY A 479 36.55 -23.23 -87.57
CA GLY A 479 36.91 -24.59 -87.95
C GLY A 479 38.41 -24.70 -88.25
N SER A 480 38.98 -25.88 -87.92
CA SER A 480 40.40 -26.32 -87.95
C SER A 480 41.24 -25.80 -86.77
N GLY A 481 41.87 -26.61 -85.90
CA GLY A 481 42.42 -27.98 -86.01
C GLY A 481 43.94 -27.85 -85.86
N SER A 482 44.75 -28.63 -85.17
CA SER A 482 44.75 -29.91 -84.44
C SER A 482 46.13 -29.93 -83.71
N LYS A 483 46.42 -30.68 -82.64
CA LYS A 483 46.92 -32.06 -82.73
C LYS A 483 47.20 -32.65 -81.33
N GLU A 484 46.84 -33.91 -81.24
CA GLU A 484 47.12 -34.99 -80.26
C GLU A 484 48.63 -35.37 -80.22
N PRO A 485 49.15 -36.14 -79.24
CA PRO A 485 48.79 -37.58 -79.08
C PRO A 485 48.84 -38.25 -77.67
N GLN A 486 47.99 -39.28 -77.54
CA GLN A 486 48.15 -40.67 -77.02
C GLN A 486 48.65 -41.05 -75.60
N TYR A 487 47.76 -41.77 -74.87
CA TYR A 487 47.85 -43.05 -74.10
C TYR A 487 49.14 -43.42 -73.30
N HIS A 488 49.13 -43.98 -72.06
CA HIS A 488 48.43 -45.17 -71.53
C HIS A 488 48.49 -45.28 -69.97
N LYS A 489 47.70 -46.22 -69.40
CA LYS A 489 47.56 -46.65 -67.98
C LYS A 489 48.80 -47.40 -67.42
N THR A 490 48.97 -47.42 -66.08
CA THR A 490 49.10 -48.67 -65.25
C THR A 490 49.02 -48.42 -63.73
N ASN A 491 48.60 -49.47 -63.01
CA ASN A 491 48.39 -49.65 -61.56
C ASN A 491 49.69 -49.63 -60.71
N GLY A 492 49.56 -49.56 -59.37
CA GLY A 492 50.43 -50.30 -58.44
C GLY A 492 50.81 -49.62 -57.12
N GLU A 493 50.32 -50.20 -56.00
CA GLU A 493 51.02 -50.50 -54.72
C GLU A 493 51.58 -49.41 -53.77
N ASP A 494 50.95 -49.32 -52.59
CA ASP A 494 51.46 -49.62 -51.23
C ASP A 494 52.88 -49.20 -50.72
N VAL A 495 52.82 -48.59 -49.52
CA VAL A 495 53.65 -48.79 -48.30
C VAL A 495 54.95 -47.97 -48.09
N ASP A 496 54.99 -47.34 -46.89
CA ASP A 496 56.09 -46.92 -45.98
C ASP A 496 57.35 -46.24 -46.57
N THR A 497 57.95 -45.21 -45.99
CA THR A 497 58.59 -45.21 -44.65
C THR A 497 59.09 -43.79 -44.28
N THR A 498 59.51 -43.69 -43.02
CA THR A 498 59.69 -42.59 -42.06
C THR A 498 61.04 -41.82 -42.08
N ILE A 499 61.13 -40.72 -41.29
CA ILE A 499 62.32 -40.14 -40.56
C ILE A 499 63.28 -39.23 -41.39
N SER A 500 63.90 -38.12 -40.93
CA SER A 500 63.81 -37.16 -39.79
C SER A 500 64.85 -36.00 -39.97
N HIS A 501 64.67 -34.92 -39.19
CA HIS A 501 65.65 -33.91 -38.69
C HIS A 501 66.24 -32.87 -39.70
N GLN A 502 66.51 -31.59 -39.37
CA GLN A 502 67.03 -30.99 -38.14
C GLN A 502 66.87 -29.44 -38.05
N VAL A 503 67.09 -28.95 -36.83
CA VAL A 503 66.91 -27.64 -36.12
C VAL A 503 67.73 -26.43 -36.63
N ALA A 504 67.24 -25.19 -36.38
CA ALA A 504 68.05 -24.02 -35.96
C ALA A 504 67.24 -22.94 -35.19
N HIS A 505 67.90 -22.27 -34.23
CA HIS A 505 67.41 -21.42 -33.12
C HIS A 505 67.12 -19.92 -33.44
N GLN A 506 66.02 -19.37 -32.87
CA GLN A 506 65.82 -18.22 -31.94
C GLN A 506 66.89 -17.07 -31.78
N PRO A 507 66.67 -15.88 -31.11
CA PRO A 507 65.51 -15.36 -30.30
C PRO A 507 65.31 -13.79 -30.16
N LEU A 508 64.45 -13.37 -29.16
CA LEU A 508 64.40 -12.11 -28.32
C LEU A 508 63.64 -10.86 -28.86
N LYS A 509 62.89 -10.00 -28.11
CA LYS A 509 62.51 -9.84 -26.67
C LYS A 509 61.34 -8.82 -26.51
N MET A 510 60.78 -8.79 -25.30
CA MET A 510 59.65 -8.08 -24.63
C MET A 510 59.94 -6.60 -24.18
N VAL A 511 58.98 -5.63 -24.15
CA VAL A 511 58.12 -5.08 -23.00
C VAL A 511 58.64 -3.71 -22.43
N PRO A 512 57.99 -2.95 -21.48
CA PRO A 512 56.74 -2.13 -21.39
C PRO A 512 57.04 -0.64 -21.01
N VAL A 513 56.13 0.13 -20.36
CA VAL A 513 56.33 0.82 -19.04
C VAL A 513 54.99 1.32 -18.44
N THR A 514 54.75 0.96 -17.18
CA THR A 514 53.98 1.69 -16.15
C THR A 514 54.97 2.37 -15.20
N GLU A 515 54.62 3.51 -14.60
CA GLU A 515 54.99 4.00 -13.24
C GLU A 515 54.38 5.42 -13.09
N LEU A 516 53.88 5.92 -11.96
CA LEU A 516 54.07 5.62 -10.53
C LEU A 516 52.82 6.06 -9.74
#